data_AF-A0A3M1IEJ0-F1
#
_entry.id   AF-A0A3M1IEJ0-F1
#
_cell.length_a   1.000
_cell.length_b   1.000
_cell.length_c   1.000
_cell.angle_alpha   90.00
_cell.angle_beta   90.00
_cell.angle_gamma   90.00
#
_symmetry.space_group_name_H-M   'P 1'
#
loop_
_entity.id
_entity.type
_entity.pdbx_description
1 polymer ?
#
loop_
_entity_poly.entity_id
_entity_poly.type
_entity_poly.pdbx_seq_one_letter_code
_entity_poly.pdbx_strand_id
1 'polypeptide(L)'
;MQAMFLRHEAPAPPAHAGRSWRSCGWWAGLLLEAALATGVHGAADFTLGIEAGSPEALPLVRHEEPWRFFEGRTEPPGDWATRPDAELPAGWQEASGGFGYGDAGFPGENTPLPGMRGNFTSLYVRREFVAADPPAGDWRLQLTVDFDDGFVAYLDGVEVARQNVEGAPGQPVPFNGTAAGSHEGSCCNAPTSPPTVIDLGPAADLVSPGRHV
;
A
#
# COMPACT_ATOMS: atom_id res chain seq x y z
N MET A 1 -6.97 -9.99 1.79
CA MET A 1 -5.68 -9.34 1.52
C MET A 1 -5.35 -8.38 2.65
N GLN A 2 -4.11 -8.39 3.15
CA GLN A 2 -3.65 -7.44 4.16
C GLN A 2 -2.30 -6.83 3.83
N ALA A 3 -2.02 -5.67 4.39
CA ALA A 3 -0.70 -5.07 4.36
C ALA A 3 -0.43 -4.22 5.61
N MET A 4 0.83 -4.13 5.97
CA MET A 4 1.38 -3.13 6.88
C MET A 4 2.27 -2.20 6.07
N PHE A 5 1.87 -0.95 5.92
CA PHE A 5 2.67 0.11 5.31
C PHE A 5 3.52 0.78 6.38
N LEU A 6 4.73 1.18 6.00
CA LEU A 6 5.71 1.79 6.89
C LEU A 6 6.27 3.06 6.27
N ARG A 7 6.38 4.08 7.12
CA ARG A 7 7.06 5.33 6.82
C ARG A 7 8.54 5.22 7.16
N HIS A 8 9.38 5.86 6.37
CA HIS A 8 10.76 6.12 6.67
C HIS A 8 10.88 7.37 7.57
N GLU A 9 11.63 7.25 8.66
CA GLU A 9 12.01 8.40 9.48
C GLU A 9 13.47 8.75 9.22
N ALA A 10 13.73 9.63 8.25
CA ALA A 10 15.05 10.23 8.16
C ALA A 10 15.29 11.12 9.40
N PRO A 11 16.50 11.11 10.00
CA PRO A 11 16.81 12.02 11.09
C PRO A 11 16.66 13.46 10.61
N ALA A 12 15.99 14.29 11.41
CA ALA A 12 15.97 15.73 11.17
C ALA A 12 17.43 16.22 11.03
N PRO A 13 17.79 17.01 10.00
CA PRO A 13 19.16 17.51 9.93
C PRO A 13 19.46 18.38 11.15
N PRO A 14 20.74 18.52 11.54
CA PRO A 14 21.12 19.34 12.66
C PRO A 14 20.60 20.78 12.51
N ALA A 15 20.08 21.34 13.60
CA ALA A 15 19.34 22.61 13.69
C ALA A 15 20.12 23.89 13.31
N HIS A 16 21.28 23.77 12.66
CA HIS A 16 22.15 24.88 12.28
C HIS A 16 22.58 24.79 10.82
N ALA A 17 21.60 24.83 9.92
CA ALA A 17 21.78 25.42 8.60
C ALA A 17 20.48 26.18 8.31
N GLY A 18 20.56 27.50 8.09
CA GLY A 18 19.43 28.37 7.78
C GLY A 18 18.77 28.07 6.44
N ARG A 19 18.27 26.85 6.26
CA ARG A 19 17.31 26.46 5.23
C ARG A 19 16.07 25.98 5.94
N SER A 20 15.06 26.86 5.95
CA SER A 20 13.70 26.53 6.33
C SER A 20 13.27 25.25 5.62
N TRP A 21 12.89 24.21 6.36
CA TRP A 21 12.11 23.10 5.82
C TRP A 21 10.74 23.66 5.45
N ARG A 22 10.62 24.15 4.22
CA ARG A 22 9.35 24.53 3.62
C ARG A 22 8.75 23.25 3.06
N SER A 23 7.67 22.79 3.67
CA SER A 23 6.58 22.25 2.87
C SER A 23 6.15 23.33 1.87
N CYS A 24 5.99 22.94 0.60
CA CYS A 24 5.55 23.75 -0.55
C CYS A 24 6.52 24.82 -1.13
N GLY A 25 6.57 24.84 -2.47
CA GLY A 25 7.32 25.76 -3.35
C GLY A 25 8.68 25.20 -3.75
N TRP A 26 9.08 25.16 -5.02
CA TRP A 26 9.55 26.33 -5.78
C TRP A 26 9.38 26.18 -7.31
N TRP A 27 9.14 27.33 -7.96
CA TRP A 27 9.16 27.58 -9.41
C TRP A 27 10.58 27.88 -9.92
N ALA A 28 10.90 27.48 -11.16
CA ALA A 28 11.37 28.36 -12.27
C ALA A 28 11.88 27.56 -13.49
N GLY A 29 11.38 27.88 -14.71
CA GLY A 29 12.16 27.75 -15.96
C GLY A 29 11.65 26.83 -17.08
N LEU A 30 10.78 27.37 -17.94
CA LEU A 30 10.72 27.25 -19.42
C LEU A 30 11.16 25.94 -20.13
N LEU A 31 10.25 25.21 -20.79
CA LEU A 31 10.26 24.92 -22.25
C LEU A 31 9.04 24.10 -22.72
N LEU A 32 8.75 24.26 -24.02
CA LEU A 32 7.57 23.95 -24.83
C LEU A 32 7.60 22.53 -25.45
N GLU A 33 6.42 22.09 -25.91
CA GLU A 33 6.09 21.06 -26.93
C GLU A 33 5.55 19.68 -26.47
N ALA A 34 4.23 19.55 -26.68
CA ALA A 34 3.42 18.45 -27.16
C ALA A 34 4.01 17.02 -27.32
N ALA A 35 3.33 16.04 -26.72
CA ALA A 35 2.93 14.81 -27.41
C ALA A 35 1.71 14.18 -26.72
N LEU A 36 0.75 13.75 -27.54
CA LEU A 36 -0.46 13.05 -27.15
C LEU A 36 -0.12 11.68 -26.54
N ALA A 37 -0.52 11.44 -25.30
CA ALA A 37 -0.81 10.11 -24.79
C ALA A 37 -2.01 10.23 -23.84
N THR A 38 -3.18 9.96 -24.39
CA THR A 38 -4.39 9.68 -23.63
C THR A 38 -4.17 8.43 -22.77
N GLY A 39 -4.41 8.51 -21.47
CA GLY A 39 -4.58 7.33 -20.63
C GLY A 39 -4.20 7.54 -19.18
N VAL A 40 -5.14 8.06 -18.40
CA VAL A 40 -5.30 7.95 -16.92
C VAL A 40 -4.05 7.55 -16.12
N HIS A 41 -3.41 8.53 -15.47
CA HIS A 41 -2.40 8.32 -14.45
C HIS A 41 -2.87 8.92 -13.12
N GLY A 42 -2.80 8.12 -12.06
CA GLY A 42 -2.90 8.59 -10.67
C GLY A 42 -3.91 7.80 -9.84
N ALA A 43 -3.46 6.69 -9.26
CA ALA A 43 -3.97 6.24 -7.98
C ALA A 43 -2.94 5.40 -7.22
N ALA A 44 -3.00 5.41 -5.88
CA ALA A 44 -2.29 4.44 -5.06
C ALA A 44 -2.91 3.05 -5.28
N ASP A 45 -2.45 2.34 -6.31
CA ASP A 45 -3.01 1.06 -6.73
C ASP A 45 -2.51 -0.08 -5.84
N PHE A 46 -3.31 -0.48 -4.85
CA PHE A 46 -3.17 -1.78 -4.19
C PHE A 46 -4.25 -2.74 -4.70
N THR A 47 -3.90 -3.52 -5.73
CA THR A 47 -4.83 -4.43 -6.43
C THR A 47 -4.29 -5.85 -6.39
N LEU A 48 -5.14 -6.82 -6.03
CA LEU A 48 -4.82 -8.25 -6.14
C LEU A 48 -5.66 -8.84 -7.27
N GLY A 49 -5.03 -9.33 -8.33
CA GLY A 49 -5.68 -9.85 -9.52
C GLY A 49 -5.15 -11.21 -9.94
N ILE A 50 -5.90 -11.93 -10.76
CA ILE A 50 -5.43 -13.17 -11.36
C ILE A 50 -5.35 -13.03 -12.89
N GLU A 51 -4.19 -13.35 -13.48
CA GLU A 51 -3.96 -13.23 -14.94
C GLU A 51 -3.84 -14.58 -15.64
N ALA A 52 -4.42 -14.67 -16.84
CA ALA A 52 -4.42 -15.85 -17.70
C ALA A 52 -4.28 -15.47 -19.18
N GLY A 53 -3.05 -15.18 -19.65
CA GLY A 53 -2.72 -15.10 -21.08
C GLY A 53 -3.60 -14.23 -22.01
N SER A 54 -4.50 -13.40 -21.47
CA SER A 54 -5.54 -12.62 -22.15
C SER A 54 -5.96 -11.47 -21.19
N PRO A 55 -6.36 -10.29 -21.68
CA PRO A 55 -6.13 -9.01 -20.98
C PRO A 55 -7.12 -8.65 -19.87
N GLU A 56 -7.91 -9.59 -19.37
CA GLU A 56 -8.90 -9.31 -18.32
C GLU A 56 -8.49 -10.01 -17.02
N ALA A 57 -7.62 -9.35 -16.26
CA ALA A 57 -7.35 -9.75 -14.89
C ALA A 57 -8.67 -9.78 -14.12
N LEU A 58 -8.97 -10.87 -13.38
CA LEU A 58 -10.09 -10.86 -12.44
C LEU A 58 -9.61 -10.18 -11.15
N PRO A 59 -10.07 -8.94 -10.84
CA PRO A 59 -9.69 -8.30 -9.60
C PRO A 59 -10.40 -9.00 -8.44
N LEU A 60 -9.62 -9.55 -7.51
CA LEU A 60 -10.13 -10.09 -6.24
C LEU A 60 -10.36 -8.97 -5.23
N VAL A 61 -9.51 -7.94 -5.28
CA VAL A 61 -9.60 -6.73 -4.47
C VAL A 61 -9.10 -5.55 -5.29
N ARG A 62 -9.80 -4.41 -5.20
CA ARG A 62 -9.37 -3.13 -5.80
C ARG A 62 -9.00 -2.10 -4.73
N HIS A 63 -8.13 -1.17 -5.10
CA HIS A 63 -7.61 -0.19 -4.14
C HIS A 63 -8.70 0.79 -3.65
N GLU A 64 -9.67 1.15 -4.48
CA GLU A 64 -10.74 2.10 -4.15
C GLU A 64 -11.87 1.51 -3.29
N GLU A 65 -11.86 0.18 -3.09
CA GLU A 65 -12.87 -0.50 -2.28
C GLU A 65 -12.77 -0.09 -0.80
N PRO A 66 -13.79 -0.36 0.04
CA PRO A 66 -13.70 -0.12 1.48
C PRO A 66 -12.70 -1.06 2.14
N TRP A 67 -11.70 -0.50 2.82
CA TRP A 67 -10.70 -1.22 3.60
C TRP A 67 -10.91 -0.99 5.08
N ARG A 68 -10.60 -2.01 5.88
CA ARG A 68 -10.35 -1.85 7.31
C ARG A 68 -8.94 -1.32 7.49
N PHE A 69 -8.77 -0.30 8.30
CA PHE A 69 -7.44 0.21 8.64
C PHE A 69 -7.26 0.45 10.13
N PHE A 70 -6.01 0.39 10.58
CA PHE A 70 -5.61 0.61 11.96
C PHE A 70 -4.32 1.44 11.97
N GLU A 71 -4.35 2.59 12.62
CA GLU A 71 -3.16 3.43 12.80
C GLU A 71 -2.18 2.74 13.75
N GLY A 72 -0.92 2.59 13.34
CA GLY A 72 0.15 1.96 14.12
C GLY A 72 0.60 2.81 15.31
N ARG A 73 -0.30 3.08 16.25
CA ARG A 73 -0.03 3.71 17.55
C ARG A 73 0.21 2.68 18.65
N THR A 74 -0.26 1.46 18.41
CA THR A 74 -0.15 0.27 19.25
C THR A 74 -0.13 -0.96 18.36
N GLU A 75 0.29 -2.10 18.88
CA GLU A 75 0.19 -3.36 18.13
C GLU A 75 -1.29 -3.78 17.99
N PRO A 76 -1.78 -4.12 16.78
CA PRO A 76 -3.05 -4.82 16.66
C PRO A 76 -2.95 -6.24 17.26
N PRO A 77 -4.05 -6.97 17.45
CA PRO A 77 -3.98 -8.37 17.87
C PRO A 77 -3.07 -9.20 16.96
N GLY A 78 -2.34 -10.18 17.50
CA GLY A 78 -1.41 -10.99 16.70
C GLY A 78 -2.04 -11.78 15.55
N ASP A 79 -3.37 -11.98 15.58
CA ASP A 79 -4.18 -12.63 14.55
C ASP A 79 -4.89 -11.64 13.62
N TRP A 80 -4.47 -10.37 13.60
CA TRP A 80 -5.10 -9.33 12.78
C TRP A 80 -5.10 -9.63 11.28
N ALA A 81 -4.20 -10.49 10.79
CA ALA A 81 -4.12 -10.88 9.38
C ALA A 81 -4.87 -12.18 9.05
N THR A 82 -5.56 -12.80 10.02
CA THR A 82 -6.34 -14.04 9.79
C THR A 82 -7.75 -13.97 10.34
N ARG A 83 -8.00 -13.07 11.30
CA ARG A 83 -9.30 -12.90 11.95
C ARG A 83 -10.36 -12.41 10.96
N PRO A 84 -11.64 -12.79 11.04
CA PRO A 84 -12.66 -12.18 10.20
C PRO A 84 -12.87 -10.68 10.46
N ASP A 85 -13.26 -9.92 9.44
CA ASP A 85 -13.51 -8.46 9.54
C ASP A 85 -14.58 -8.13 10.60
N ALA A 86 -15.58 -8.99 10.76
CA ALA A 86 -16.65 -8.84 11.74
C ALA A 86 -16.19 -8.98 13.21
N GLU A 87 -15.00 -9.53 13.44
CA GLU A 87 -14.44 -9.80 14.77
C GLU A 87 -13.25 -8.88 15.11
N LEU A 88 -12.95 -7.91 14.24
CA LEU A 88 -11.90 -6.93 14.49
C LEU A 88 -12.21 -6.11 15.76
N PRO A 89 -11.23 -5.92 16.66
CA PRO A 89 -11.44 -5.20 17.89
C PRO A 89 -11.58 -3.68 17.65
N ALA A 90 -11.85 -2.95 18.73
CA ALA A 90 -11.81 -1.49 18.72
C ALA A 90 -10.46 -0.94 18.21
N GLY A 91 -10.52 0.18 17.50
CA GLY A 91 -9.37 0.83 16.86
C GLY A 91 -9.30 0.61 15.35
N TRP A 92 -9.91 -0.46 14.84
CA TRP A 92 -10.12 -0.64 13.41
C TRP A 92 -11.21 0.30 12.90
N GLN A 93 -10.91 0.99 11.81
CA GLN A 93 -11.79 1.93 11.13
C GLN A 93 -12.06 1.45 9.69
N GLU A 94 -13.03 2.05 9.01
CA GLU A 94 -13.33 1.78 7.60
C GLU A 94 -13.19 3.05 6.78
N ALA A 95 -12.51 2.96 5.63
CA ALA A 95 -12.50 4.00 4.62
C ALA A 95 -12.15 3.42 3.25
N SER A 96 -12.38 4.18 2.18
CA SER A 96 -11.88 3.81 0.85
C SER A 96 -10.36 3.76 0.82
N GLY A 97 -9.77 2.80 0.12
CA GLY A 97 -8.32 2.73 0.01
C GLY A 97 -7.75 3.86 -0.84
N GLY A 98 -6.42 3.99 -0.83
CA GLY A 98 -5.76 5.25 -1.18
C GLY A 98 -5.49 6.07 0.07
N PHE A 99 -4.74 5.48 1.01
CA PHE A 99 -4.37 6.10 2.28
C PHE A 99 -3.09 6.91 2.11
N GLY A 100 -3.09 8.16 2.56
CA GLY A 100 -1.93 9.04 2.44
C GLY A 100 -1.94 10.13 3.49
N TYR A 101 -0.83 10.85 3.63
CA TYR A 101 -0.77 12.06 4.45
C TYR A 101 0.06 13.11 3.71
N GLY A 102 -0.31 14.38 3.81
CA GLY A 102 0.34 15.45 3.05
C GLY A 102 -0.65 16.53 2.65
N ASP A 103 -0.48 17.09 1.45
CA ASP A 103 -1.43 18.04 0.90
C ASP A 103 -2.69 17.31 0.42
N ALA A 104 -3.87 17.83 0.76
CA ALA A 104 -5.12 17.15 0.38
C ALA A 104 -5.39 17.22 -1.13
N GLY A 105 -6.06 16.19 -1.65
CA GLY A 105 -6.63 16.19 -3.00
C GLY A 105 -5.72 15.63 -4.09
N PHE A 106 -4.75 14.79 -3.72
CA PHE A 106 -3.94 14.07 -4.69
C PHE A 106 -4.74 12.97 -5.39
N PRO A 107 -4.63 12.82 -6.73
CA PRO A 107 -5.23 11.70 -7.44
C PRO A 107 -4.76 10.36 -6.86
N GLY A 108 -5.68 9.57 -6.31
CA GLY A 108 -5.36 8.32 -5.63
C GLY A 108 -5.43 8.33 -4.12
N GLU A 109 -5.38 9.51 -3.50
CA GLU A 109 -5.55 9.64 -2.05
C GLU A 109 -7.03 9.87 -1.74
N ASN A 110 -7.76 8.77 -1.51
CA ASN A 110 -9.17 8.84 -1.11
C ASN A 110 -9.32 9.02 0.41
N THR A 111 -8.35 8.57 1.20
CA THR A 111 -8.39 8.64 2.67
C THR A 111 -7.17 9.36 3.23
N PRO A 112 -7.31 10.63 3.64
CA PRO A 112 -6.21 11.37 4.26
C PRO A 112 -5.99 10.94 5.72
N LEU A 113 -4.72 10.88 6.10
CA LEU A 113 -4.19 10.52 7.42
C LEU A 113 -3.40 11.69 8.03
N PRO A 114 -4.04 12.85 8.29
CA PRO A 114 -3.33 14.06 8.74
C PRO A 114 -2.58 13.87 10.07
N GLY A 115 -2.97 12.85 10.85
CA GLY A 115 -2.33 12.49 12.11
C GLY A 115 -1.07 11.64 11.97
N MET A 116 -0.69 11.15 10.79
CA MET A 116 0.44 10.23 10.66
C MET A 116 1.78 10.89 11.00
N ARG A 117 2.06 12.06 10.39
CA ARG A 117 3.32 12.77 10.57
C ARG A 117 3.57 13.11 12.04
N GLY A 118 4.62 12.52 12.61
CA GLY A 118 5.06 12.76 13.98
C GLY A 118 4.25 12.05 15.06
N ASN A 119 3.30 11.15 14.71
CA ASN A 119 2.57 10.38 15.71
C ASN A 119 2.64 8.85 15.53
N PHE A 120 2.64 8.35 14.29
CA PHE A 120 2.79 6.91 14.02
C PHE A 120 3.55 6.69 12.71
N THR A 121 4.24 5.55 12.62
CA THR A 121 5.11 5.20 11.50
C THR A 121 4.60 4.06 10.66
N SER A 122 3.51 3.40 11.08
CA SER A 122 2.89 2.33 10.30
C SER A 122 1.38 2.46 10.18
N LEU A 123 0.84 1.87 9.13
CA LEU A 123 -0.57 1.73 8.87
C LEU A 123 -0.87 0.29 8.50
N TYR A 124 -1.76 -0.36 9.25
CA TYR A 124 -2.26 -1.67 8.89
C TYR A 124 -3.53 -1.47 8.08
N VAL A 125 -3.62 -2.14 6.93
CA VAL A 125 -4.82 -2.17 6.08
C VAL A 125 -5.17 -3.60 5.74
N ARG A 126 -6.45 -3.90 5.64
CA ARG A 126 -6.93 -5.22 5.26
C ARG A 126 -8.33 -5.18 4.67
N ARG A 127 -8.63 -6.19 3.88
CA ARG A 127 -9.94 -6.39 3.29
C ARG A 127 -10.15 -7.87 2.99
N GLU A 128 -11.26 -8.38 3.50
CA GLU A 128 -11.76 -9.68 3.08
C GLU A 128 -12.25 -9.66 1.64
N PHE A 129 -12.07 -10.77 0.95
CA PHE A 129 -12.66 -11.00 -0.36
C PHE A 129 -13.15 -12.43 -0.48
N VAL A 130 -13.98 -12.68 -1.49
CA VAL A 130 -14.49 -14.03 -1.79
C VAL A 130 -14.02 -14.43 -3.18
N ALA A 131 -13.29 -15.54 -3.26
CA ALA A 131 -12.98 -16.20 -4.52
C ALA A 131 -14.13 -17.17 -4.84
N ALA A 132 -14.90 -16.87 -5.89
CA ALA A 132 -16.09 -17.63 -6.25
C ALA A 132 -15.77 -19.00 -6.90
N ASP A 133 -14.73 -19.03 -7.75
CA ASP A 133 -14.28 -20.21 -8.48
C ASP A 133 -12.80 -20.48 -8.20
N PRO A 134 -12.33 -21.74 -8.27
CA PRO A 134 -10.90 -22.01 -8.20
C PRO A 134 -10.22 -21.30 -9.38
N PRO A 135 -9.12 -20.58 -9.16
CA PRO A 135 -8.33 -20.05 -10.26
C PRO A 135 -8.02 -21.20 -11.24
N ALA A 136 -8.20 -20.98 -12.54
CA ALA A 136 -7.85 -22.04 -13.49
C ALA A 136 -6.35 -22.40 -13.33
N GLY A 137 -5.96 -23.64 -13.63
CA GLY A 137 -4.63 -24.13 -13.24
C GLY A 137 -3.43 -23.36 -13.80
N ASP A 138 -3.63 -22.56 -14.85
CA ASP A 138 -2.63 -21.72 -15.52
C ASP A 138 -2.61 -20.26 -15.06
N TRP A 139 -3.49 -19.91 -14.13
CA TRP A 139 -3.68 -18.54 -13.66
C TRP A 139 -2.60 -18.12 -12.65
N ARG A 140 -2.10 -16.88 -12.75
CA ARG A 140 -1.07 -16.31 -11.86
C ARG A 140 -1.66 -15.22 -10.97
N LEU A 141 -1.40 -15.30 -9.67
CA LEU A 141 -1.82 -14.27 -8.72
C LEU A 141 -0.84 -13.11 -8.75
N GLN A 142 -1.32 -11.89 -8.95
CA GLN A 142 -0.51 -10.68 -9.01
C GLN A 142 -0.97 -9.67 -7.98
N LEU A 143 0.00 -9.13 -7.25
CA LEU A 143 -0.17 -8.00 -6.37
C LEU A 143 0.44 -6.75 -7.01
N THR A 144 -0.40 -5.77 -7.32
CA THR A 144 0.02 -4.42 -7.69
C THR A 144 0.01 -3.55 -6.44
N VAL A 145 1.10 -2.83 -6.18
CA VAL A 145 1.24 -1.91 -5.03
C VAL A 145 1.91 -0.61 -5.47
N ASP A 146 1.26 0.50 -5.23
CA ASP A 146 1.89 1.82 -5.18
C ASP A 146 2.09 2.22 -3.71
N PHE A 147 3.32 2.55 -3.32
CA PHE A 147 3.68 2.70 -1.90
C PHE A 147 4.74 3.77 -1.64
N ASP A 148 4.63 4.36 -0.45
CA ASP A 148 5.58 5.29 0.13
C ASP A 148 5.53 5.16 1.66
N ASP A 149 6.55 4.67 2.36
CA ASP A 149 7.91 4.34 1.89
C ASP A 149 8.14 2.82 1.74
N GLY A 150 7.47 1.97 2.52
CA GLY A 150 7.68 0.53 2.50
C GLY A 150 6.44 -0.25 2.90
N PHE A 151 6.41 -1.55 2.61
CA PHE A 151 5.29 -2.39 3.01
C PHE A 151 5.67 -3.86 3.24
N VAL A 152 4.82 -4.54 4.02
CA VAL A 152 4.74 -6.00 4.09
C VAL A 152 3.29 -6.40 3.79
N ALA A 153 3.10 -7.30 2.84
CA ALA A 153 1.80 -7.77 2.37
C ALA A 153 1.57 -9.22 2.78
N TYR A 154 0.34 -9.53 3.14
CA TYR A 154 -0.10 -10.83 3.62
C TYR A 154 -1.36 -11.29 2.88
N LEU A 155 -1.51 -12.61 2.76
CA LEU A 155 -2.71 -13.28 2.31
C LEU A 155 -3.03 -14.40 3.32
N ASP A 156 -4.21 -14.36 3.93
CA ASP A 156 -4.59 -15.25 5.03
C ASP A 156 -3.51 -15.39 6.12
N GLY A 157 -2.83 -14.28 6.44
CA GLY A 157 -1.79 -14.22 7.48
C GLY A 157 -0.41 -14.71 7.06
N VAL A 158 -0.26 -15.22 5.84
CA VAL A 158 1.05 -15.59 5.28
C VAL A 158 1.65 -14.40 4.55
N GLU A 159 2.89 -14.05 4.87
CA GLU A 159 3.63 -12.99 4.15
C GLU A 159 3.86 -13.42 2.69
N VAL A 160 3.35 -12.64 1.75
CA VAL A 160 3.46 -12.90 0.30
C VAL A 160 4.39 -11.92 -0.41
N ALA A 161 4.60 -10.73 0.15
CA ALA A 161 5.55 -9.76 -0.39
C ALA A 161 6.05 -8.79 0.69
N ARG A 162 7.25 -8.28 0.51
CA ARG A 162 7.88 -7.25 1.34
C ARG A 162 8.76 -6.38 0.46
N GLN A 163 8.65 -5.06 0.57
CA GLN A 163 9.51 -4.12 -0.13
C GLN A 163 9.91 -2.98 0.80
N ASN A 164 11.21 -2.65 0.79
CA ASN A 164 11.77 -1.56 1.57
C ASN A 164 11.52 -1.65 3.09
N VAL A 165 11.57 -2.87 3.65
CA VAL A 165 11.45 -3.13 5.09
C VAL A 165 12.56 -4.08 5.52
N GLU A 166 13.23 -3.80 6.63
CA GLU A 166 14.28 -4.68 7.15
C GLU A 166 13.73 -6.01 7.68
N GLY A 167 14.62 -7.00 7.82
CA GLY A 167 14.28 -8.33 8.30
C GLY A 167 14.05 -9.36 7.18
N ALA A 168 14.07 -10.63 7.55
CA ALA A 168 13.78 -11.73 6.64
C ALA A 168 12.27 -11.95 6.49
N PRO A 169 11.79 -12.56 5.38
CA PRO A 169 10.39 -12.93 5.24
C PRO A 169 9.88 -13.74 6.44
N GLY A 170 8.68 -13.40 6.94
CA GLY A 170 8.08 -13.99 8.13
C GLY A 170 8.58 -13.42 9.47
N GLN A 171 9.55 -12.51 9.47
CA GLN A 171 9.90 -11.76 10.67
C GLN A 171 8.86 -10.66 10.92
N PRO A 172 8.21 -10.63 12.10
CA PRO A 172 7.22 -9.62 12.41
C PRO A 172 7.88 -8.24 12.48
N VAL A 173 7.16 -7.23 11.99
CA VAL A 173 7.57 -5.83 12.08
C VAL A 173 6.72 -5.18 13.16
N PRO A 174 7.32 -4.54 14.19
CA PRO A 174 6.54 -3.94 15.26
C PRO A 174 5.76 -2.72 14.76
N PHE A 175 4.65 -2.38 15.41
CA PHE A 175 3.81 -1.23 15.01
C PHE A 175 4.53 0.11 14.89
N ASN A 176 5.64 0.30 15.58
CA ASN A 176 6.48 1.52 15.52
C ASN A 176 7.74 1.32 14.67
N GLY A 177 7.79 0.26 13.86
CA GLY A 177 8.82 0.03 12.87
C GLY A 177 8.77 1.09 11.77
N THR A 178 9.84 1.15 10.98
CA THR A 178 10.00 2.10 9.88
C THR A 178 10.46 1.39 8.61
N ALA A 179 10.23 2.02 7.46
CA ALA A 179 10.82 1.56 6.21
C ALA A 179 12.35 1.69 6.24
N ALA A 180 13.03 0.81 5.49
CA ALA A 180 14.49 0.72 5.44
C ALA A 180 15.15 1.94 4.77
N GLY A 181 14.40 2.65 3.93
CA GLY A 181 14.82 3.88 3.26
C GLY A 181 13.61 4.63 2.71
N SER A 182 13.85 5.74 2.01
CA SER A 182 12.77 6.45 1.30
C SER A 182 12.40 5.78 -0.02
N HIS A 183 11.12 5.78 -0.35
CA HIS A 183 10.61 5.36 -1.66
C HIS A 183 9.35 6.16 -1.97
N GLU A 184 9.37 6.93 -3.05
CA GLU A 184 8.21 7.74 -3.44
C GLU A 184 7.27 6.90 -4.31
N GLY A 185 5.96 7.06 -4.09
CA GLY A 185 4.93 6.45 -4.93
C GLY A 185 4.84 7.08 -6.33
N SER A 186 3.82 6.68 -7.09
CA SER A 186 3.69 7.05 -8.50
C SER A 186 3.27 8.49 -8.75
N CYS A 187 2.81 9.19 -7.71
CA CYS A 187 2.24 10.52 -7.81
C CYS A 187 3.13 11.64 -7.28
N CYS A 188 2.64 12.84 -7.60
CA CYS A 188 2.82 14.05 -6.82
C CYS A 188 4.16 14.77 -7.05
N ASN A 189 5.28 14.31 -6.47
CA ASN A 189 6.56 15.02 -6.57
C ASN A 189 7.69 14.11 -7.04
N ALA A 190 8.44 14.55 -8.05
CA ALA A 190 9.60 13.82 -8.53
C ALA A 190 10.75 13.84 -7.50
N PRO A 191 11.55 12.77 -7.39
CA PRO A 191 11.43 11.53 -8.17
C PRO A 191 10.22 10.68 -7.73
N THR A 192 9.47 10.11 -8.68
CA THR A 192 8.35 9.19 -8.40
C THR A 192 8.70 7.78 -8.85
N SER A 193 8.03 6.76 -8.28
CA SER A 193 8.18 5.37 -8.69
C SER A 193 6.84 4.81 -9.19
N PRO A 194 6.78 4.14 -10.35
CA PRO A 194 5.53 3.56 -10.82
C PRO A 194 5.04 2.46 -9.86
N PRO A 195 3.73 2.11 -9.89
CA PRO A 195 3.22 0.99 -9.12
C PRO A 195 4.00 -0.30 -9.43
N THR A 196 4.34 -1.04 -8.39
CA THR A 196 5.08 -2.31 -8.50
C THR A 196 4.10 -3.45 -8.70
N VAL A 197 4.30 -4.26 -9.74
CA VAL A 197 3.55 -5.51 -9.95
C VAL A 197 4.40 -6.69 -9.51
N ILE A 198 3.87 -7.50 -8.59
CA ILE A 198 4.54 -8.66 -8.01
C ILE A 198 3.75 -9.91 -8.37
N ASP A 199 4.37 -10.80 -9.15
CA ASP A 199 3.83 -12.13 -9.42
C ASP A 199 4.08 -13.04 -8.20
N LEU A 200 2.99 -13.41 -7.52
CA LEU A 200 3.01 -14.20 -6.29
C LEU A 200 3.06 -15.71 -6.56
N GLY A 201 2.89 -16.15 -7.80
CA GLY A 201 2.86 -17.58 -8.11
C GLY A 201 1.57 -18.05 -8.78
N PRO A 202 1.42 -19.37 -8.95
CA PRO A 202 0.16 -19.96 -9.40
C PRO A 202 -0.95 -19.60 -8.42
N ALA A 203 -2.05 -19.05 -8.91
CA ALA A 203 -3.16 -18.61 -8.06
C ALA A 203 -3.79 -19.78 -7.29
N ALA A 204 -3.79 -20.98 -7.87
CA ALA A 204 -4.29 -22.19 -7.23
C ALA A 204 -3.50 -22.61 -5.96
N ASP A 205 -2.26 -22.13 -5.78
CA ASP A 205 -1.44 -22.42 -4.61
C ASP A 205 -1.75 -21.50 -3.42
N LEU A 206 -2.36 -20.34 -3.69
CA LEU A 206 -2.54 -19.26 -2.73
C LEU A 206 -4.01 -18.90 -2.46
N VAL A 207 -4.89 -19.10 -3.43
CA VAL A 207 -6.31 -18.73 -3.34
C VAL A 207 -7.17 -19.94 -3.68
N SER A 208 -7.97 -20.35 -2.71
CA SER A 208 -8.95 -21.43 -2.84
C SER A 208 -10.36 -20.85 -2.99
N PRO A 209 -11.37 -21.61 -3.44
CA PRO A 209 -12.75 -21.14 -3.38
C PRO A 209 -13.17 -20.84 -1.93
N GLY A 210 -13.72 -19.65 -1.69
CA GLY A 210 -14.20 -19.24 -0.37
C GLY A 210 -13.80 -17.84 0.03
N ARG A 211 -13.98 -17.55 1.32
CA ARG A 211 -13.61 -16.28 1.94
C ARG A 211 -12.13 -16.30 2.30
N HIS A 212 -11.44 -15.27 1.86
CA HIS A 212 -10.06 -14.98 2.18
C HIS A 212 -10.00 -13.69 2.97
N VAL A 213 -9.10 -13.68 3.95
CA VAL A 213 -8.83 -12.49 4.75
C VAL A 213 -7.72 -11.71 4.10
#